data_AF-A0A3E0Q197-F1
#
_entry.id   AF-A0A3E0Q197-F1
#
_cell.length_a   1.000
_cell.length_b   1.000
_cell.length_c   1.000
_cell.angle_alpha   90.00
_cell.angle_beta   90.00
_cell.angle_gamma   90.00
#
_symmetry.space_group_name_H-M   'P 1'
#
loop_
_entity.id
_entity.type
_entity.pdbx_description
1 polymer ?
#
loop_
_entity_poly.entity_id
_entity_poly.type
_entity_poly.pdbx_seq_one_letter_code
_entity_poly.pdbx_strand_id
1 'polypeptide(L)'
;MAGVGVLASLDPAGSYPNLVEGPGVTLDEVFNVQMGVYQYRALNDHGWRLWTAPVRDEVFADRFYNPDHPPLGRVWIGFCHDLTRFLVPPVETGALTVTACARTASAIAFAATVFLVGLYAGRWYGVTAGWTAALALTLMPRVFAHAHLASLETSTNLIFAAAVFFVADRLGRGPAQETTNRRLLTNAFLAGLLFGLALLTKIQAVLLPVPISLWMLWRFRLRGLLPIGVFGLTGLAVFLLGWPWLWIDPAPHLLEYFRRGVERATVYCFYLGTRYPDVNVPWHYPLVLFAVTIPIGLHVLAVCGLVKNAKRAPDSETAEPDATRARTILLAGTVLFILVFFSLPGITVYDGSRLFLVADPLWAVLVGAGAEWTFRVLRKRWSSRVAAGVVAGIFAAQSYGVIALHPCQLSYYNAAMGSLRGADGCGMELSYWADSITRDLLEAAANRIPAGSTIDLAPRLIPAQETELLLQSPILTKKNYRLRAYDDKAGNDIRYVIVYRRKADPWPSLDPAPEGGTLIAEVRREGVQLAAVYELEER
;
A
#
# COMPACT_ATOMS: atom_id res chain seq x y z
N MET A 1 -8.52 14.49 9.01
CA MET A 1 -9.40 14.37 7.83
C MET A 1 -9.12 13.11 7.03
N ALA A 2 -7.95 12.94 6.40
CA ALA A 2 -7.66 11.73 5.59
C ALA A 2 -7.87 10.40 6.34
N GLY A 3 -7.29 10.26 7.54
CA GLY A 3 -7.50 9.07 8.38
C GLY A 3 -8.96 8.85 8.80
N VAL A 4 -9.72 9.93 9.04
CA VAL A 4 -11.15 9.83 9.37
C VAL A 4 -11.95 9.34 8.17
N GLY A 5 -11.62 9.78 6.95
CA GLY A 5 -12.25 9.27 5.73
C GLY A 5 -12.06 7.76 5.55
N VAL A 6 -10.84 7.28 5.79
CA VAL A 6 -10.54 5.84 5.77
C VAL A 6 -11.29 5.10 6.88
N LEU A 7 -11.18 5.56 8.14
CA LEU A 7 -11.86 4.93 9.29
C LEU A 7 -13.39 4.86 9.11
N ALA A 8 -13.99 5.85 8.44
CA ALA A 8 -15.43 5.89 8.19
C ALA A 8 -15.89 4.90 7.10
N SER A 9 -14.97 4.29 6.33
CA SER A 9 -15.27 3.42 5.18
C SER A 9 -14.51 2.09 5.22
N LEU A 10 -14.35 1.48 6.40
CA LEU A 10 -13.55 0.27 6.57
C LEU A 10 -14.29 -1.05 6.35
N ASP A 11 -15.63 -1.08 6.37
CA ASP A 11 -16.39 -2.33 6.49
C ASP A 11 -16.37 -3.15 5.19
N PRO A 12 -15.68 -4.30 5.13
CA PRO A 12 -15.60 -5.10 3.91
C PRO A 12 -16.86 -5.91 3.64
N ALA A 13 -17.51 -6.40 4.70
CA ALA A 13 -18.41 -7.55 4.59
C ALA A 13 -19.47 -7.64 5.71
N GLY A 14 -19.74 -6.52 6.40
CA GLY A 14 -20.82 -6.40 7.40
C GLY A 14 -20.38 -6.52 8.85
N SER A 15 -19.07 -6.45 9.16
CA SER A 15 -18.57 -6.42 10.55
C SER A 15 -18.97 -5.13 11.26
N TYR A 16 -19.12 -4.04 10.49
CA TYR A 16 -19.50 -2.72 10.99
C TYR A 16 -20.53 -2.08 10.04
N PRO A 17 -21.77 -2.59 9.98
CA PRO A 17 -22.73 -2.25 8.92
C PRO A 17 -23.16 -0.78 8.90
N ASN A 18 -22.93 -0.04 9.99
CA ASN A 18 -23.21 1.39 10.10
C ASN A 18 -22.10 2.29 9.50
N LEU A 19 -20.94 1.72 9.16
CA LEU A 19 -19.90 2.43 8.43
C LEU A 19 -20.22 2.44 6.93
N VAL A 20 -19.56 3.35 6.20
CA VAL A 20 -19.54 3.30 4.74
C VAL A 20 -18.84 2.01 4.32
N GLU A 21 -19.27 1.41 3.20
CA GLU A 21 -18.62 0.21 2.68
C GLU A 21 -17.14 0.48 2.35
N GLY A 22 -16.28 -0.48 2.67
CA GLY A 22 -14.89 -0.52 2.28
C GLY A 22 -14.64 -1.58 1.20
N PRO A 23 -13.38 -1.73 0.73
CA PRO A 23 -13.04 -2.78 -0.22
C PRO A 23 -13.33 -4.15 0.40
N GLY A 24 -13.63 -5.14 -0.44
CA GLY A 24 -13.78 -6.54 -0.04
C GLY A 24 -12.55 -7.06 0.71
N VAL A 25 -12.71 -8.18 1.41
CA VAL A 25 -11.60 -8.81 2.14
C VAL A 25 -10.58 -9.33 1.13
N THR A 26 -9.36 -8.79 1.20
CA THR A 26 -8.26 -9.21 0.33
C THR A 26 -7.44 -10.33 0.98
N LEU A 27 -6.75 -11.11 0.15
CA LEU A 27 -6.16 -12.38 0.58
C LEU A 27 -5.05 -12.26 1.62
N ASP A 28 -4.19 -11.26 1.52
CA ASP A 28 -3.09 -11.07 2.45
C ASP A 28 -3.50 -10.45 3.78
N GLU A 29 -4.65 -9.79 3.84
CA GLU A 29 -5.11 -9.19 5.09
C GLU A 29 -5.22 -10.27 6.16
N VAL A 30 -5.92 -11.35 5.86
CA VAL A 30 -6.18 -12.42 6.83
C VAL A 30 -4.88 -12.97 7.42
N PHE A 31 -3.88 -13.28 6.60
CA PHE A 31 -2.59 -13.78 7.09
C PHE A 31 -1.86 -12.73 7.94
N ASN A 32 -1.87 -11.46 7.53
CA ASN A 32 -1.25 -10.39 8.29
C ASN A 32 -1.95 -10.12 9.61
N VAL A 33 -3.28 -10.22 9.65
CA VAL A 33 -4.07 -10.06 10.88
C VAL A 33 -3.84 -11.22 11.83
N GLN A 34 -3.96 -12.47 11.36
CA GLN A 34 -3.74 -13.65 12.18
C GLN A 34 -2.34 -13.64 12.83
N MET A 35 -1.30 -13.41 12.02
CA MET A 35 0.07 -13.32 12.52
C MET A 35 0.34 -12.06 13.34
N GLY A 36 -0.32 -10.94 13.02
CA GLY A 36 -0.21 -9.72 13.79
C GLY A 36 -0.78 -9.88 15.20
N VAL A 37 -1.98 -10.44 15.32
CA VAL A 37 -2.63 -10.71 16.60
C VAL A 37 -1.82 -11.71 17.42
N TYR A 38 -1.32 -12.78 16.79
CA TYR A 38 -0.43 -13.74 17.45
C TYR A 38 0.81 -13.06 18.06
N GLN A 39 1.55 -12.28 17.25
CA GLN A 39 2.77 -11.62 17.70
C GLN A 39 2.50 -10.53 18.75
N TYR A 40 1.43 -9.76 18.57
CA TYR A 40 1.04 -8.72 19.53
C TYR A 40 0.65 -9.32 20.88
N ARG A 41 -0.16 -10.39 20.90
CA ARG A 41 -0.57 -11.03 22.15
C ARG A 41 0.62 -11.69 22.85
N ALA A 42 1.52 -12.33 22.11
CA ALA A 42 2.77 -12.83 22.69
C ALA A 42 3.59 -11.70 23.34
N LEU A 43 3.66 -10.51 22.71
CA LEU A 43 4.31 -9.34 23.29
C LEU A 43 3.59 -8.82 24.53
N ASN A 44 2.26 -8.79 24.51
CA ASN A 44 1.46 -8.35 25.65
C ASN A 44 1.57 -9.30 26.84
N ASP A 45 1.58 -10.62 26.60
CA ASP A 45 1.52 -11.64 27.64
C ASP A 45 2.90 -11.87 28.28
N HIS A 46 3.98 -11.78 27.50
CA HIS A 46 5.33 -12.04 27.99
C HIS A 46 6.19 -10.78 28.20
N GLY A 47 5.82 -9.65 27.61
CA GLY A 47 6.58 -8.39 27.69
C GLY A 47 8.04 -8.57 27.25
N TRP A 48 8.98 -8.05 28.05
CA TRP A 48 10.42 -8.16 27.79
C TRP A 48 10.95 -9.60 27.80
N ARG A 49 10.19 -10.56 28.37
CA ARG A 49 10.62 -11.97 28.41
C ARG A 49 10.62 -12.61 27.02
N LEU A 50 9.96 -12.05 26.01
CA LEU A 50 10.06 -12.49 24.61
C LEU A 50 11.51 -12.53 24.07
N TRP A 51 12.44 -11.81 24.69
CA TRP A 51 13.84 -11.81 24.33
C TRP A 51 14.70 -12.79 25.17
N THR A 52 14.09 -13.52 26.10
CA THR A 52 14.74 -14.62 26.83
C THR A 52 14.58 -15.92 26.05
N ALA A 53 15.63 -16.77 26.05
CA ALA A 53 15.63 -17.98 25.24
C ALA A 53 14.38 -18.88 25.42
N PRO A 54 13.89 -19.17 26.64
CA PRO A 54 12.75 -20.08 26.80
C PRO A 54 11.47 -19.58 26.13
N VAL A 55 11.12 -18.31 26.36
CA VAL A 55 9.88 -17.73 25.83
C VAL A 55 10.02 -17.40 24.34
N ARG A 56 11.21 -16.94 23.92
CA ARG A 56 11.50 -16.72 22.50
C ARG A 56 11.28 -18.00 21.70
N ASP A 57 11.84 -19.12 22.17
CA ASP A 57 11.77 -20.39 21.46
C ASP A 57 10.34 -20.92 21.46
N GLU A 58 9.61 -20.78 22.57
CA GLU A 58 8.18 -21.11 22.65
C GLU A 58 7.33 -20.36 21.60
N VAL A 59 7.55 -19.06 21.41
CA VAL A 59 6.75 -18.23 20.51
C VAL A 59 7.22 -18.33 19.06
N PHE A 60 8.53 -18.23 18.82
CA PHE A 60 9.07 -18.07 17.47
C PHE A 60 9.51 -19.39 16.82
N ALA A 61 9.67 -20.48 17.58
CA ALA A 61 9.87 -21.82 17.00
C ALA A 61 8.57 -22.60 16.82
N ASP A 62 7.42 -22.03 17.25
CA ASP A 62 6.12 -22.65 17.07
C ASP A 62 5.77 -22.79 15.59
N ARG A 63 5.14 -23.93 15.23
CA ARG A 63 4.74 -24.25 13.84
C ARG A 63 3.74 -23.25 13.23
N PHE A 64 3.00 -22.52 14.05
CA PHE A 64 2.05 -21.50 13.63
C PHE A 64 2.73 -20.16 13.35
N TYR A 65 3.94 -19.93 13.85
CA TYR A 65 4.69 -18.71 13.56
C TYR A 65 5.20 -18.72 12.11
N ASN A 66 4.77 -17.75 11.31
CA ASN A 66 5.25 -17.57 9.94
C ASN A 66 6.26 -16.39 9.85
N PRO A 67 7.55 -16.67 9.58
CA PRO A 67 8.60 -15.66 9.43
C PRO A 67 8.73 -15.06 8.02
N ASP A 68 7.70 -15.18 7.16
CA ASP A 68 7.67 -14.57 5.83
C ASP A 68 7.79 -13.03 5.85
N HIS A 69 7.39 -12.39 6.95
CA HIS A 69 7.53 -10.96 7.15
C HIS A 69 8.16 -10.60 8.50
N PRO A 70 8.99 -9.53 8.54
CA PRO A 70 9.49 -8.95 9.78
C PRO A 70 8.35 -8.45 10.71
N PRO A 71 8.60 -8.36 12.03
CA PRO A 71 7.51 -8.34 13.01
C PRO A 71 6.81 -6.99 13.19
N LEU A 72 7.48 -5.85 13.01
CA LEU A 72 6.97 -4.54 13.45
C LEU A 72 5.63 -4.17 12.82
N GLY A 73 5.49 -4.38 11.50
CA GLY A 73 4.26 -4.07 10.80
C GLY A 73 3.09 -4.96 11.23
N ARG A 74 3.34 -6.24 11.49
CA ARG A 74 2.34 -7.21 11.97
C ARG A 74 1.95 -6.95 13.43
N VAL A 75 2.92 -6.68 14.31
CA VAL A 75 2.64 -6.30 15.71
C VAL A 75 1.76 -5.05 15.76
N TRP A 76 2.01 -4.05 14.90
CA TRP A 76 1.14 -2.87 14.78
C TRP A 76 -0.30 -3.24 14.37
N ILE A 77 -0.45 -4.11 13.36
CA ILE A 77 -1.76 -4.63 12.93
C ILE A 77 -2.48 -5.34 14.07
N GLY A 78 -1.79 -6.20 14.81
CA GLY A 78 -2.36 -6.95 15.95
C GLY A 78 -2.79 -6.05 17.11
N PHE A 79 -1.97 -5.06 17.47
CA PHE A 79 -2.30 -4.07 18.49
C PHE A 79 -3.59 -3.31 18.13
N CYS A 80 -3.64 -2.77 16.91
CA CYS A 80 -4.81 -2.02 16.45
C CYS A 80 -6.05 -2.89 16.31
N HIS A 81 -5.90 -4.16 15.90
CA HIS A 81 -6.99 -5.13 15.89
C HIS A 81 -7.61 -5.28 17.29
N ASP A 82 -6.82 -5.64 18.30
CA ASP A 82 -7.33 -5.90 19.65
C ASP A 82 -7.89 -4.62 20.30
N LEU A 83 -7.22 -3.47 20.09
CA LEU A 83 -7.72 -2.18 20.56
C LEU A 83 -9.07 -1.81 19.92
N THR A 84 -9.21 -1.98 18.61
CA THR A 84 -10.45 -1.65 17.90
C THR A 84 -11.58 -2.60 18.31
N ARG A 85 -11.29 -3.91 18.40
CA ARG A 85 -12.26 -4.91 18.86
C ARG A 85 -12.74 -4.61 20.29
N PHE A 86 -11.86 -4.13 21.16
CA PHE A 86 -12.21 -3.72 22.52
C PHE A 86 -13.07 -2.45 22.56
N LEU A 87 -12.70 -1.40 21.82
CA LEU A 87 -13.40 -0.11 21.84
C LEU A 87 -14.73 -0.13 21.07
N VAL A 88 -14.77 -0.83 19.94
CA VAL A 88 -15.90 -0.92 19.02
C VAL A 88 -16.06 -2.39 18.60
N PRO A 89 -16.77 -3.21 19.40
CA PRO A 89 -16.97 -4.61 19.08
C PRO A 89 -17.63 -4.82 17.70
N PRO A 90 -17.09 -5.71 16.84
CA PRO A 90 -17.68 -6.01 15.55
C PRO A 90 -18.90 -6.93 15.68
N VAL A 91 -19.68 -7.07 14.61
CA VAL A 91 -20.65 -8.17 14.48
C VAL A 91 -19.87 -9.49 14.44
N GLU A 92 -20.12 -10.34 15.44
CA GLU A 92 -19.39 -11.59 15.62
C GLU A 92 -19.82 -12.68 14.64
N THR A 93 -18.83 -13.32 14.02
CA THR A 93 -18.99 -14.52 13.15
C THR A 93 -18.43 -15.78 13.79
N GLY A 94 -17.82 -15.67 14.97
CA GLY A 94 -17.02 -16.74 15.60
C GLY A 94 -15.56 -16.79 15.13
N ALA A 95 -15.13 -15.88 14.23
CA ALA A 95 -13.74 -15.80 13.82
C ALA A 95 -12.82 -15.32 14.97
N LEU A 96 -11.66 -15.99 15.13
CA LEU A 96 -10.64 -15.63 16.12
C LEU A 96 -10.08 -14.22 15.89
N THR A 97 -10.04 -13.78 14.62
CA THR A 97 -9.62 -12.45 14.21
C THR A 97 -10.62 -11.86 13.21
N VAL A 98 -10.80 -10.53 13.27
CA VAL A 98 -11.74 -9.79 12.44
C VAL A 98 -10.97 -8.75 11.64
N THR A 99 -10.89 -8.94 10.33
CA THR A 99 -10.08 -8.11 9.42
C THR A 99 -10.46 -6.64 9.49
N ALA A 100 -11.76 -6.33 9.60
CA ALA A 100 -12.25 -4.96 9.72
C ALA A 100 -11.64 -4.20 10.92
N CYS A 101 -11.45 -4.87 12.07
CA CYS A 101 -10.80 -4.27 13.24
C CYS A 101 -9.35 -3.90 12.95
N ALA A 102 -8.64 -4.75 12.21
CA ALA A 102 -7.23 -4.59 11.91
C ALA A 102 -6.95 -3.49 10.87
N ARG A 103 -7.91 -3.17 10.01
CA ARG A 103 -7.78 -2.10 9.00
C ARG A 103 -7.56 -0.71 9.61
N THR A 104 -7.91 -0.51 10.88
CA THR A 104 -7.60 0.74 11.61
C THR A 104 -6.09 0.98 11.72
N ALA A 105 -5.27 -0.09 11.74
CA ALA A 105 -3.82 0.00 11.74
C ALA A 105 -3.31 0.76 10.50
N SER A 106 -3.82 0.38 9.33
CA SER A 106 -3.52 1.03 8.05
C SER A 106 -4.08 2.43 7.99
N ALA A 107 -5.30 2.66 8.47
CA ALA A 107 -5.90 3.99 8.50
C ALA A 107 -5.07 4.99 9.33
N ILE A 108 -4.57 4.57 10.49
CA ILE A 108 -3.70 5.38 11.36
C ILE A 108 -2.34 5.60 10.70
N ALA A 109 -1.71 4.56 10.17
CA ALA A 109 -0.42 4.68 9.47
C ALA A 109 -0.52 5.60 8.25
N PHE A 110 -1.63 5.56 7.52
CA PHE A 110 -1.92 6.46 6.41
C PHE A 110 -2.07 7.91 6.89
N ALA A 111 -2.84 8.14 7.96
CA ALA A 111 -3.01 9.47 8.54
C ALA A 111 -1.67 10.08 8.98
N ALA A 112 -0.80 9.28 9.61
CA ALA A 112 0.55 9.67 9.97
C ALA A 112 1.40 9.98 8.73
N THR A 113 1.29 9.18 7.66
CA THR A 113 2.02 9.41 6.40
C THR A 113 1.59 10.73 5.75
N VAL A 114 0.28 10.99 5.65
CA VAL A 114 -0.29 12.24 5.13
C VAL A 114 0.19 13.44 5.97
N PHE A 115 0.21 13.28 7.30
CA PHE A 115 0.75 14.32 8.19
C PHE A 115 2.23 14.58 7.94
N LEU A 116 3.07 13.55 7.85
CA LEU A 116 4.50 13.72 7.59
C LEU A 116 4.76 14.37 6.22
N VAL A 117 4.05 13.94 5.18
CA VAL A 117 4.12 14.54 3.84
C VAL A 117 3.78 16.03 3.91
N GLY A 118 2.66 16.39 4.54
CA GLY A 118 2.26 17.79 4.68
C GLY A 118 3.21 18.61 5.55
N LEU A 119 3.69 18.04 6.65
CA LEU A 119 4.64 18.69 7.56
C LEU A 119 5.95 19.04 6.85
N TYR A 120 6.56 18.05 6.18
CA TYR A 120 7.84 18.25 5.51
C TYR A 120 7.70 19.10 4.25
N ALA A 121 6.67 18.90 3.43
CA ALA A 121 6.41 19.78 2.29
C ALA A 121 6.15 21.23 2.73
N GLY A 122 5.38 21.41 3.81
CA GLY A 122 5.08 22.71 4.41
C GLY A 122 6.33 23.43 4.90
N ARG A 123 7.19 22.69 5.61
CA ARG A 123 8.47 23.20 6.13
C ARG A 123 9.48 23.50 5.04
N TRP A 124 9.52 22.73 3.96
CA TRP A 124 10.52 22.89 2.89
C TRP A 124 10.12 23.90 1.83
N TYR A 125 8.83 24.02 1.52
CA TYR A 125 8.35 24.77 0.36
C TYR A 125 7.28 25.83 0.70
N GLY A 126 6.70 25.80 1.90
CA GLY A 126 5.69 26.76 2.37
C GLY A 126 4.32 26.13 2.63
N VAL A 127 3.43 26.87 3.30
CA VAL A 127 2.14 26.35 3.82
C VAL A 127 1.26 25.72 2.72
N THR A 128 1.16 26.35 1.54
CA THR A 128 0.40 25.79 0.41
C THR A 128 0.94 24.42 0.02
N ALA A 129 2.26 24.25 -0.05
CA ALA A 129 2.89 22.99 -0.41
C ALA A 129 2.56 21.91 0.62
N GLY A 130 2.49 22.26 1.90
CA GLY A 130 2.08 21.33 2.96
C GLY A 130 0.66 20.80 2.76
N TRP A 131 -0.31 21.71 2.60
CA TRP A 131 -1.71 21.31 2.39
C TRP A 131 -1.92 20.53 1.09
N THR A 132 -1.32 21.01 0.00
CA THR A 132 -1.47 20.38 -1.33
C THR A 132 -0.73 19.06 -1.45
N ALA A 133 0.42 18.87 -0.79
CA ALA A 133 1.09 17.56 -0.73
C ALA A 133 0.27 16.53 0.07
N ALA A 134 -0.25 16.93 1.23
CA ALA A 134 -1.11 16.07 2.04
C ALA A 134 -2.39 15.67 1.28
N LEU A 135 -3.00 16.63 0.59
CA LEU A 135 -4.16 16.38 -0.26
C LEU A 135 -3.79 15.49 -1.45
N ALA A 136 -2.66 15.73 -2.11
CA ALA A 136 -2.21 14.93 -3.25
C ALA A 136 -2.11 13.44 -2.92
N LEU A 137 -1.47 13.10 -1.79
CA LEU A 137 -1.37 11.72 -1.35
C LEU A 137 -2.75 11.10 -1.07
N THR A 138 -3.66 11.88 -0.49
CA THR A 138 -5.04 11.45 -0.23
C THR A 138 -5.84 11.21 -1.52
N LEU A 139 -5.53 11.95 -2.58
CA LEU A 139 -6.19 11.84 -3.87
C LEU A 139 -5.52 10.84 -4.83
N MET A 140 -4.49 10.11 -4.40
CA MET A 140 -3.93 8.98 -5.15
C MET A 140 -4.78 7.73 -4.88
N PRO A 141 -5.63 7.27 -5.81
CA PRO A 141 -6.69 6.32 -5.48
C PRO A 141 -6.18 4.96 -5.00
N ARG A 142 -5.08 4.46 -5.58
CA ARG A 142 -4.47 3.18 -5.14
C ARG A 142 -3.82 3.28 -3.76
N VAL A 143 -3.17 4.41 -3.44
CA VAL A 143 -2.64 4.65 -2.09
C VAL A 143 -3.79 4.73 -1.08
N PHE A 144 -4.87 5.44 -1.44
CA PHE A 144 -6.06 5.54 -0.63
C PHE A 144 -6.70 4.16 -0.39
N ALA A 145 -6.84 3.31 -1.41
CA ALA A 145 -7.35 1.95 -1.22
C ALA A 145 -6.45 1.09 -0.32
N HIS A 146 -5.12 1.11 -0.51
CA HIS A 146 -4.21 0.38 0.38
C HIS A 146 -4.29 0.85 1.84
N ALA A 147 -4.71 2.08 2.11
CA ALA A 147 -4.98 2.55 3.47
C ALA A 147 -6.19 1.84 4.13
N HIS A 148 -7.07 1.22 3.34
CA HIS A 148 -8.21 0.44 3.82
C HIS A 148 -7.88 -1.05 3.98
N LEU A 149 -6.70 -1.52 3.56
CA LEU A 149 -6.34 -2.93 3.66
C LEU A 149 -5.42 -3.14 4.86
N ALA A 150 -5.71 -4.13 5.71
CA ALA A 150 -4.87 -4.57 6.82
C ALA A 150 -3.60 -5.30 6.33
N SER A 151 -2.77 -4.57 5.60
CA SER A 151 -1.59 -5.04 4.88
C SER A 151 -0.36 -4.20 5.27
N LEU A 152 0.83 -4.68 4.94
CA LEU A 152 2.09 -4.04 5.37
C LEU A 152 2.46 -2.81 4.54
N GLU A 153 1.81 -2.58 3.40
CA GLU A 153 2.06 -1.49 2.45
C GLU A 153 2.05 -0.14 3.12
N THR A 154 0.96 0.16 3.84
CA THR A 154 0.72 1.49 4.40
C THR A 154 1.68 1.80 5.55
N SER A 155 1.99 0.82 6.39
CA SER A 155 3.04 0.93 7.42
C SER A 155 4.43 1.07 6.81
N THR A 156 4.70 0.37 5.71
CA THR A 156 5.98 0.49 4.97
C THR A 156 6.12 1.89 4.40
N ASN A 157 5.07 2.43 3.77
CA ASN A 157 5.04 3.80 3.25
C ASN A 157 5.37 4.83 4.35
N LEU A 158 4.78 4.68 5.54
CA LEU A 158 5.02 5.57 6.67
C LEU A 158 6.50 5.61 7.06
N ILE A 159 7.09 4.45 7.36
CA ILE A 159 8.45 4.39 7.92
C ILE A 159 9.50 4.65 6.83
N PHE A 160 9.26 4.19 5.60
CA PHE A 160 10.11 4.48 4.45
C PHE A 160 10.16 5.99 4.16
N ALA A 161 8.99 6.65 4.09
CA ALA A 161 8.91 8.10 3.88
C ALA A 161 9.55 8.85 5.05
N ALA A 162 9.31 8.43 6.30
CA ALA A 162 9.94 9.03 7.48
C ALA A 162 11.48 8.97 7.41
N ALA A 163 12.06 7.84 7.00
CA ALA A 163 13.51 7.69 6.83
C ALA A 163 14.06 8.66 5.77
N VAL A 164 13.44 8.69 4.58
CA VAL A 164 13.86 9.58 3.48
C VAL A 164 13.70 11.05 3.87
N PHE A 165 12.57 11.43 4.48
CA PHE A 165 12.30 12.81 4.88
C PHE A 165 13.21 13.27 6.02
N PHE A 166 13.53 12.39 6.96
CA PHE A 166 14.48 12.69 8.02
C PHE A 166 15.87 13.01 7.44
N VAL A 167 16.37 12.18 6.53
CA VAL A 167 17.64 12.42 5.82
C VAL A 167 17.58 13.72 5.02
N ALA A 168 16.53 13.93 4.24
CA ALA A 168 16.33 15.12 3.43
C ALA A 168 16.33 16.41 4.28
N ASP A 169 15.65 16.38 5.43
CA ASP A 169 15.54 17.55 6.32
C ASP A 169 16.85 17.84 7.06
N ARG A 170 17.42 16.82 7.71
CA ARG A 170 18.54 16.98 8.64
C ARG A 170 19.89 17.06 7.96
N LEU A 171 20.06 16.37 6.83
CA LEU A 171 21.32 16.34 6.08
C LEU A 171 21.28 17.21 4.82
N GLY A 172 20.11 17.72 4.41
CA GLY A 172 19.98 18.55 3.21
C GLY A 172 20.69 19.90 3.30
N ARG A 173 20.75 20.50 4.50
CA ARG A 173 21.30 21.84 4.76
C ARG A 173 22.81 21.98 4.53
N GLY A 174 23.52 20.86 4.40
CA GLY A 174 24.90 20.83 3.93
C GLY A 174 26.01 20.98 4.96
N PRO A 175 27.27 20.77 4.54
CA PRO A 175 28.43 20.79 5.41
C PRO A 175 28.91 22.20 5.80
N ALA A 176 28.53 23.23 5.05
CA ALA A 176 28.97 24.62 5.29
C ALA A 176 28.17 25.32 6.40
N GLN A 177 26.91 24.92 6.62
CA GLN A 177 26.11 25.33 7.77
C GLN A 177 26.26 24.29 8.89
N GLU A 178 27.34 24.44 9.66
CA GLU A 178 27.53 23.88 11.03
C GLU A 178 27.09 22.42 11.30
N THR A 179 27.54 21.46 10.49
CA THR A 179 27.58 20.06 10.95
C THR A 179 28.97 19.73 11.49
N THR A 180 29.17 19.89 12.80
CA THR A 180 30.25 19.18 13.50
C THR A 180 30.16 17.70 13.14
N ASN A 181 31.29 17.01 12.96
CA ASN A 181 31.32 15.57 12.67
C ASN A 181 30.37 14.77 13.59
N ARG A 182 30.30 15.13 14.87
CA ARG A 182 29.35 14.55 15.84
C ARG A 182 27.89 14.64 15.42
N ARG A 183 27.40 15.82 14.98
CA ARG A 183 25.99 16.00 14.56
C ARG A 183 25.66 15.18 13.31
N LEU A 184 26.60 15.11 12.36
CA LEU A 184 26.45 14.30 11.15
C LEU A 184 26.32 12.82 11.50
N LEU A 185 27.16 12.30 12.41
CA LEU A 185 27.09 10.92 12.87
C LEU A 185 25.83 10.64 13.69
N THR A 186 25.39 11.57 14.55
CA THR A 186 24.12 11.43 15.28
C THR A 186 22.93 11.36 14.32
N ASN A 187 22.88 12.23 13.30
CA ASN A 187 21.82 12.18 12.31
C ASN A 187 21.88 10.89 11.47
N ALA A 188 23.09 10.40 11.14
CA ALA A 188 23.24 9.12 10.45
C ALA A 188 22.78 7.93 11.30
N PHE A 189 23.07 7.95 12.60
CA PHE A 189 22.58 6.96 13.57
C PHE A 189 21.06 6.99 13.64
N LEU A 190 20.43 8.17 13.81
CA LEU A 190 18.97 8.30 13.84
C LEU A 190 18.30 7.88 12.53
N ALA A 191 18.92 8.19 11.38
CA ALA A 191 18.45 7.69 10.08
C ALA A 191 18.59 6.17 9.99
N GLY A 192 19.67 5.61 10.55
CA GLY A 192 19.89 4.17 10.65
C GLY A 192 18.84 3.47 11.52
N LEU A 193 18.42 4.09 12.64
CA LEU A 193 17.30 3.59 13.45
C LEU A 193 16.01 3.49 12.60
N LEU A 194 15.67 4.55 11.85
CA LEU A 194 14.50 4.56 10.96
C LEU A 194 14.62 3.50 9.85
N PHE A 195 15.81 3.31 9.28
CA PHE A 195 16.08 2.26 8.31
C PHE A 195 15.87 0.86 8.90
N GLY A 196 16.35 0.62 10.13
CA GLY A 196 16.12 -0.64 10.83
C GLY A 196 14.65 -0.89 11.13
N LEU A 197 13.90 0.13 11.56
CA LEU A 197 12.44 0.03 11.73
C LEU A 197 11.72 -0.26 10.40
N ALA A 198 12.19 0.33 9.30
CA ALA A 198 11.65 0.05 7.97
C ALA A 198 11.92 -1.41 7.58
N LEU A 199 13.13 -1.93 7.81
CA LEU A 199 13.47 -3.34 7.61
C LEU A 199 12.62 -4.27 8.49
N LEU A 200 12.34 -3.88 9.73
CA LEU A 200 11.45 -4.62 10.63
C LEU A 200 9.97 -4.56 10.21
N THR A 201 9.62 -3.76 9.21
CA THR A 201 8.27 -3.69 8.66
C THR A 201 8.14 -4.54 7.40
N LYS A 202 9.08 -4.38 6.46
CA LYS A 202 9.01 -5.08 5.18
C LYS A 202 10.34 -5.08 4.41
N ILE A 203 10.56 -6.12 3.61
CA ILE A 203 11.80 -6.29 2.83
C ILE A 203 12.07 -5.14 1.85
N GLN A 204 11.05 -4.45 1.35
CA GLN A 204 11.17 -3.28 0.47
C GLN A 204 12.11 -2.20 1.03
N ALA A 205 12.27 -2.12 2.35
CA ALA A 205 13.20 -1.19 2.98
C ALA A 205 14.67 -1.44 2.61
N VAL A 206 15.04 -2.63 2.12
CA VAL A 206 16.38 -2.94 1.57
C VAL A 206 16.78 -2.02 0.42
N LEU A 207 15.80 -1.34 -0.20
CA LEU A 207 16.04 -0.35 -1.24
C LEU A 207 16.58 0.98 -0.71
N LEU A 208 16.34 1.35 0.56
CA LEU A 208 16.74 2.65 1.13
C LEU A 208 18.24 2.95 1.09
N PRO A 209 19.15 2.00 1.41
CA PRO A 209 20.57 2.29 1.49
C PRO A 209 21.18 2.81 0.20
N VAL A 210 20.73 2.36 -0.96
CA VAL A 210 21.31 2.75 -2.25
C VAL A 210 21.10 4.25 -2.54
N PRO A 211 19.88 4.78 -2.67
CA PRO A 211 19.66 6.19 -2.98
C PRO A 211 20.17 7.10 -1.86
N ILE A 212 20.03 6.72 -0.58
CA ILE A 212 20.53 7.51 0.55
C ILE A 212 22.05 7.59 0.52
N SER A 213 22.76 6.47 0.31
CA SER A 213 24.22 6.45 0.30
C SER A 213 24.79 7.19 -0.91
N LEU A 214 24.22 6.98 -2.11
CA LEU A 214 24.61 7.72 -3.32
C LEU A 214 24.40 9.22 -3.13
N TRP A 215 23.28 9.62 -2.53
CA TRP A 215 23.02 11.02 -2.22
C TRP A 215 23.98 11.59 -1.17
N MET A 216 24.30 10.84 -0.10
CA MET A 216 25.27 11.24 0.92
C MET A 216 26.69 11.35 0.35
N LEU A 217 27.09 10.44 -0.55
CA LEU A 217 28.37 10.52 -1.26
C LEU A 217 28.41 11.73 -2.19
N TRP A 218 27.34 11.98 -2.94
CA TRP A 218 27.25 13.18 -3.76
C TRP A 218 27.34 14.47 -2.92
N ARG A 219 26.67 14.49 -1.77
CA ARG A 219 26.56 15.67 -0.90
C ARG A 219 27.81 15.96 -0.07
N PHE A 220 28.43 14.93 0.49
CA PHE A 220 29.53 15.01 1.46
C PHE A 220 30.84 14.44 0.94
N ARG A 221 30.87 13.89 -0.29
CA ARG A 221 32.01 13.19 -0.90
C ARG A 221 32.53 12.09 0.04
N LEU A 222 33.85 11.93 0.14
CA LEU A 222 34.49 10.94 1.01
C LEU A 222 34.14 11.14 2.50
N ARG A 223 33.74 12.35 2.94
CA ARG A 223 33.27 12.58 4.31
C ARG A 223 31.92 11.90 4.60
N GLY A 224 31.20 11.48 3.56
CA GLY A 224 29.95 10.72 3.68
C GLY A 224 30.15 9.24 4.03
N LEU A 225 31.36 8.68 3.84
CA LEU A 225 31.61 7.24 4.03
C LEU A 225 31.36 6.77 5.46
N LEU A 226 31.87 7.50 6.46
CA LEU A 226 31.67 7.14 7.87
C LEU A 226 30.18 7.25 8.27
N PRO A 227 29.45 8.34 7.98
CA PRO A 227 28.00 8.42 8.16
C PRO A 227 27.21 7.30 7.46
N ILE A 228 27.58 6.92 6.23
CA ILE A 228 26.95 5.79 5.53
C ILE A 228 27.16 4.49 6.31
N GLY A 229 28.38 4.24 6.80
CA GLY A 229 28.67 3.11 7.67
C GLY A 229 27.82 3.11 8.94
N VAL A 230 27.72 4.24 9.64
CA VAL A 230 26.88 4.39 10.84
C VAL A 230 25.41 4.14 10.51
N PHE A 231 24.89 4.71 9.43
CA PHE A 231 23.51 4.51 8.97
C PHE A 231 23.23 3.01 8.70
N GLY A 232 24.07 2.35 7.91
CA GLY A 232 23.90 0.95 7.54
C GLY A 232 24.03 -0.02 8.72
N LEU A 233 25.08 0.14 9.54
CA LEU A 233 25.31 -0.71 10.71
C LEU A 233 24.22 -0.53 11.76
N THR A 234 23.75 0.70 11.99
CA THR A 234 22.65 0.95 12.94
C THR A 234 21.36 0.28 12.46
N GLY A 235 21.03 0.39 11.17
CA GLY A 235 19.82 -0.22 10.63
C GLY A 235 19.86 -1.75 10.67
N LEU A 236 21.00 -2.35 10.34
CA LEU A 236 21.20 -3.80 10.45
C LEU A 236 21.11 -4.25 11.91
N ALA A 237 21.73 -3.52 12.85
CA ALA A 237 21.64 -3.84 14.27
C ALA A 237 20.19 -3.80 14.78
N VAL A 238 19.42 -2.77 14.44
CA VAL A 238 18.00 -2.68 14.82
C VAL A 238 17.19 -3.82 14.20
N PHE A 239 17.42 -4.15 12.93
CA PHE A 239 16.73 -5.27 12.27
C PHE A 239 17.02 -6.61 12.96
N LEU A 240 18.29 -6.92 13.22
CA LEU A 240 18.68 -8.14 13.90
C LEU A 240 18.16 -8.19 15.34
N LEU A 241 18.25 -7.07 16.08
CA LEU A 241 17.83 -7.03 17.47
C LEU A 241 16.29 -7.04 17.64
N GLY A 242 15.58 -6.46 16.68
CA GLY A 242 14.12 -6.35 16.71
C GLY A 242 13.37 -7.59 16.23
N TRP A 243 14.07 -8.63 15.76
CA TRP A 243 13.45 -9.85 15.25
C TRP A 243 14.00 -11.11 15.94
N PRO A 244 13.45 -11.49 17.11
CA PRO A 244 13.98 -12.58 17.93
C PRO A 244 14.02 -13.96 17.24
N TRP A 245 13.17 -14.20 16.24
CA TRP A 245 13.24 -15.41 15.41
C TRP A 245 14.63 -15.63 14.79
N LEU A 246 15.29 -14.55 14.36
CA LEU A 246 16.67 -14.62 13.84
C LEU A 246 17.69 -15.04 14.89
N TRP A 247 17.35 -15.12 16.19
CA TRP A 247 18.31 -15.48 17.23
C TRP A 247 18.31 -16.98 17.54
N ILE A 248 17.29 -17.70 17.09
CA ILE A 248 17.15 -19.15 17.28
C ILE A 248 18.23 -19.85 16.47
N ASP A 249 18.32 -19.52 15.19
CA ASP A 249 19.37 -20.03 14.28
C ASP A 249 19.79 -18.95 13.28
N PRO A 250 20.73 -18.05 13.64
CA PRO A 250 20.92 -16.78 12.93
C PRO A 250 21.29 -16.87 11.46
N ALA A 251 22.25 -17.73 11.11
CA ALA A 251 22.69 -17.83 9.72
C ALA A 251 21.65 -18.54 8.84
N PRO A 252 21.09 -19.69 9.24
CA PRO A 252 20.01 -20.37 8.51
C PRO A 252 18.75 -19.53 8.38
N HIS A 253 18.25 -18.92 9.45
CA HIS A 253 17.03 -18.10 9.39
C HIS A 253 17.21 -16.83 8.55
N LEU A 254 18.38 -16.19 8.61
CA LEU A 254 18.67 -15.05 7.73
C LEU A 254 18.69 -15.48 6.25
N LEU A 255 19.34 -16.60 5.95
CA LEU A 255 19.37 -17.15 4.60
C LEU A 255 17.98 -17.58 4.11
N GLU A 256 17.19 -18.20 4.98
CA GLU A 256 15.81 -18.59 4.73
C GLU A 256 14.94 -17.37 4.40
N TYR A 257 15.02 -16.30 5.18
CA TYR A 257 14.26 -15.07 4.94
C TYR A 257 14.54 -14.49 3.54
N PHE A 258 15.82 -14.41 3.14
CA PHE A 258 16.17 -13.93 1.81
C PHE A 258 15.82 -14.92 0.70
N ARG A 259 15.95 -16.24 0.94
CA ARG A 259 15.57 -17.28 -0.04
C ARG A 259 14.07 -17.37 -0.26
N ARG A 260 13.24 -17.23 0.78
CA ARG A 260 11.77 -17.20 0.64
C ARG A 260 11.29 -16.05 -0.26
N GLY A 261 12.06 -14.97 -0.37
CA GLY A 261 11.82 -13.91 -1.35
C GLY A 261 12.03 -14.34 -2.81
N VAL A 262 12.87 -15.36 -3.04
CA VAL A 262 13.27 -15.88 -4.37
C VAL A 262 12.53 -17.18 -4.72
N GLU A 263 12.35 -18.09 -3.76
CA GLU A 263 11.75 -19.43 -3.88
C GLU A 263 10.27 -19.41 -3.44
N ARG A 264 9.48 -18.51 -4.02
CA ARG A 264 8.05 -18.38 -3.74
C ARG A 264 7.21 -18.96 -4.86
N ALA A 265 5.95 -19.27 -4.55
CA ALA A 265 4.96 -19.59 -5.58
C ALA A 265 4.86 -18.44 -6.58
N THR A 266 4.92 -18.76 -7.87
CA THR A 266 4.83 -17.77 -8.95
C THR A 266 3.47 -17.08 -8.88
N VAL A 267 3.49 -15.77 -8.68
CA VAL A 267 2.29 -14.94 -8.85
C VAL A 267 2.22 -14.50 -10.29
N TYR A 268 1.04 -14.55 -10.90
CA TYR A 268 0.84 -14.06 -12.26
C TYR A 268 0.43 -12.59 -12.28
N CYS A 269 0.91 -11.88 -13.29
CA CYS A 269 0.57 -10.51 -13.58
C CYS A 269 -0.05 -10.44 -14.98
N PHE A 270 -1.17 -9.73 -15.11
CA PHE A 270 -1.77 -9.45 -16.41
C PHE A 270 -1.43 -8.03 -16.85
N TYR A 271 -0.77 -7.92 -18.00
CA TYR A 271 -0.28 -6.65 -18.50
C TYR A 271 -0.30 -6.62 -20.03
N LEU A 272 -0.91 -5.58 -20.60
CA LEU A 272 -1.04 -5.37 -22.05
C LEU A 272 -1.55 -6.61 -22.80
N GLY A 273 -2.60 -7.24 -22.25
CA GLY A 273 -3.27 -8.40 -22.85
C GLY A 273 -2.56 -9.73 -22.63
N THR A 274 -1.42 -9.73 -21.94
CA THR A 274 -0.59 -10.93 -21.75
C THR A 274 -0.45 -11.27 -20.27
N ARG A 275 -0.55 -12.56 -19.96
CA ARG A 275 -0.30 -13.12 -18.63
C ARG A 275 1.18 -13.47 -18.49
N TYR A 276 1.85 -12.84 -17.55
CA TYR A 276 3.27 -13.05 -17.24
C TYR A 276 3.44 -13.69 -15.87
N PRO A 277 4.40 -14.62 -15.68
CA PRO A 277 4.89 -14.91 -14.34
C PRO A 277 5.64 -13.67 -13.80
N ASP A 278 5.54 -13.44 -12.49
CA ASP A 278 6.06 -12.27 -11.77
C ASP A 278 7.54 -11.89 -12.04
N VAL A 279 8.39 -12.84 -12.41
CA VAL A 279 9.81 -12.59 -12.76
C VAL A 279 10.06 -12.16 -14.22
N ASN A 280 9.09 -12.37 -15.11
CA ASN A 280 9.21 -12.13 -16.55
C ASN A 280 8.30 -11.00 -17.07
N VAL A 281 7.76 -10.20 -16.16
CA VAL A 281 6.95 -9.03 -16.54
C VAL A 281 7.84 -8.02 -17.29
N PRO A 282 7.35 -7.40 -18.37
CA PRO A 282 8.17 -6.47 -19.16
C PRO A 282 8.76 -5.32 -18.33
N TRP A 283 10.03 -4.96 -18.59
CA TRP A 283 10.81 -3.97 -17.83
C TRP A 283 10.08 -2.63 -17.62
N HIS A 284 9.32 -2.15 -18.61
CA HIS A 284 8.56 -0.89 -18.52
C HIS A 284 7.32 -0.94 -17.61
N TYR A 285 6.93 -2.10 -17.08
CA TYR A 285 5.73 -2.27 -16.24
C TYR A 285 5.66 -1.29 -15.05
N PRO A 286 6.69 -1.16 -14.19
CA PRO A 286 6.62 -0.24 -13.05
C PRO A 286 6.49 1.23 -13.48
N LEU A 287 7.18 1.59 -14.56
CA LEU A 287 7.14 2.95 -15.12
C LEU A 287 5.76 3.28 -15.67
N VAL A 288 5.17 2.35 -16.44
CA VAL A 288 3.82 2.52 -16.99
C VAL A 288 2.81 2.60 -15.86
N LEU A 289 2.81 1.65 -14.92
CA LEU A 289 1.88 1.66 -13.80
C LEU A 289 1.99 2.96 -12.99
N PHE A 290 3.19 3.39 -12.60
CA PHE A 290 3.37 4.68 -11.92
C PHE A 290 2.81 5.87 -12.72
N ALA A 291 3.02 5.87 -14.04
CA ALA A 291 2.51 6.92 -14.93
C ALA A 291 0.98 6.92 -15.05
N VAL A 292 0.34 5.75 -15.03
CA VAL A 292 -1.09 5.61 -15.33
C VAL A 292 -1.99 5.44 -14.11
N THR A 293 -1.44 5.19 -12.92
CA THR A 293 -2.24 4.98 -11.69
C THR A 293 -2.27 6.16 -10.73
N ILE A 294 -1.55 7.24 -11.06
CA ILE A 294 -1.60 8.51 -10.34
C ILE A 294 -2.33 9.54 -11.22
N PRO A 295 -3.27 10.34 -10.67
CA PRO A 295 -3.97 11.36 -11.45
C PRO A 295 -3.01 12.33 -12.16
N ILE A 296 -3.27 12.62 -13.43
CA ILE A 296 -2.35 13.36 -14.32
C ILE A 296 -2.04 14.76 -13.80
N GLY A 297 -3.02 15.45 -13.22
CA GLY A 297 -2.79 16.76 -12.64
C GLY A 297 -1.74 16.74 -11.54
N LEU A 298 -1.66 15.65 -10.77
CA LEU A 298 -0.63 15.49 -9.75
C LEU A 298 0.74 15.26 -10.41
N HIS A 299 0.83 14.45 -11.46
CA HIS A 299 2.07 14.30 -12.23
C HIS A 299 2.59 15.62 -12.79
N VAL A 300 1.71 16.41 -13.41
CA VAL A 300 2.06 17.73 -13.96
C VAL A 300 2.63 18.64 -12.86
N LEU A 301 1.96 18.71 -11.71
CA LEU A 301 2.44 19.50 -10.58
C LEU A 301 3.78 18.99 -10.04
N ALA A 302 3.97 17.68 -9.89
CA ALA A 302 5.25 17.12 -9.46
C ALA A 302 6.40 17.47 -10.42
N VAL A 303 6.16 17.37 -11.74
CA VAL A 303 7.14 17.80 -12.76
C VAL A 303 7.44 19.29 -12.66
N CYS A 304 6.43 20.15 -12.44
CA CYS A 304 6.65 21.57 -12.18
C CYS A 304 7.54 21.80 -10.95
N GLY A 305 7.30 21.06 -9.86
CA GLY A 305 8.11 21.10 -8.64
C GLY A 305 9.56 20.69 -8.89
N LEU A 306 9.78 19.60 -9.64
CA LEU A 306 11.10 19.14 -10.05
C LEU A 306 11.85 20.19 -10.87
N VAL A 307 11.25 20.68 -11.95
CA VAL A 307 11.88 21.64 -12.87
C VAL A 307 12.22 22.94 -12.15
N LYS A 308 11.31 23.45 -11.30
CA LYS A 308 11.55 24.67 -10.55
C LYS A 308 12.67 24.50 -9.52
N ASN A 309 12.69 23.39 -8.78
CA ASN A 309 13.72 23.16 -7.75
C ASN A 309 15.07 22.74 -8.34
N ALA A 310 15.12 22.27 -9.59
CA ALA A 310 16.35 21.97 -10.31
C ALA A 310 17.08 23.23 -10.80
N LYS A 311 16.35 24.31 -11.10
CA LYS A 311 16.93 25.57 -11.56
C LYS A 311 17.58 26.32 -10.39
N ARG A 312 18.83 26.77 -10.60
CA ARG A 312 19.64 27.56 -9.66
C ARG A 312 19.20 29.04 -9.62
N ALA A 313 17.90 29.31 -9.65
CA ALA A 313 17.38 30.66 -9.72
C ALA A 313 17.38 31.31 -8.32
N PRO A 314 17.93 32.53 -8.17
CA PRO A 314 17.93 33.28 -6.90
C PRO A 314 16.56 33.85 -6.50
N ASP A 315 15.52 33.65 -7.31
CA ASP A 315 14.16 34.20 -7.15
C ASP A 315 13.35 33.66 -5.96
N SER A 316 13.95 32.92 -5.04
CA SER A 316 13.24 32.34 -3.90
C SER A 316 13.61 33.02 -2.59
N GLU A 317 12.62 33.72 -1.99
CA GLU A 317 12.59 34.08 -0.57
C GLU A 317 12.68 32.87 0.38
N THR A 318 12.70 31.64 -0.14
CA THR A 318 12.93 30.43 0.66
C THR A 318 14.39 30.32 1.06
N ALA A 319 14.63 30.30 2.37
CA ALA A 319 15.91 30.01 2.99
C ALA A 319 16.54 28.73 2.38
N GLU A 320 17.78 28.85 1.90
CA GLU A 320 18.68 27.76 1.47
C GLU A 320 18.35 27.07 0.11
N PRO A 321 18.65 27.72 -1.04
CA PRO A 321 18.53 27.12 -2.38
C PRO A 321 19.28 25.79 -2.55
N ASP A 322 20.44 25.65 -1.92
CA ASP A 322 21.24 24.42 -1.97
C ASP A 322 20.55 23.25 -1.25
N ALA A 323 19.94 23.51 -0.08
CA ALA A 323 19.19 22.50 0.66
C ALA A 323 17.94 22.05 -0.10
N THR A 324 17.23 23.00 -0.71
CA THR A 324 16.07 22.72 -1.57
C THR A 324 16.43 21.80 -2.73
N ARG A 325 17.54 22.08 -3.42
CA ARG A 325 18.03 21.24 -4.50
C ARG A 325 18.42 19.86 -4.00
N ALA A 326 19.15 19.78 -2.89
CA ALA A 326 19.58 18.51 -2.31
C ALA A 326 18.38 17.62 -1.91
N ARG A 327 17.36 18.19 -1.26
CA ARG A 327 16.10 17.48 -0.93
C ARG A 327 15.41 16.95 -2.18
N THR A 328 15.26 17.80 -3.20
CA THR A 328 14.61 17.43 -4.47
C THR A 328 15.36 16.29 -5.16
N ILE A 329 16.69 16.33 -5.19
CA ILE A 329 17.52 15.26 -5.76
C ILE A 329 17.33 13.95 -4.98
N LEU A 330 17.27 13.98 -3.64
CA LEU A 330 17.04 12.77 -2.85
C LEU A 330 15.65 12.18 -3.13
N LEU A 331 14.60 13.00 -3.11
CA LEU A 331 13.23 12.55 -3.35
C LEU A 331 13.09 11.95 -4.76
N ALA A 332 13.47 12.72 -5.78
CA ALA A 332 13.36 12.32 -7.18
C ALA A 332 14.28 11.13 -7.50
N GLY A 333 15.50 11.13 -6.97
CA GLY A 333 16.46 10.04 -7.13
C GLY A 333 15.98 8.76 -6.46
N THR A 334 15.32 8.84 -5.30
CA THR A 334 14.74 7.67 -4.62
C THR A 334 13.55 7.11 -5.42
N VAL A 335 12.63 7.97 -5.87
CA VAL A 335 11.51 7.56 -6.74
C VAL A 335 12.04 6.88 -8.01
N LEU A 336 12.98 7.51 -8.71
CA LEU A 336 13.57 6.96 -9.91
C LEU A 336 14.28 5.62 -9.64
N PHE A 337 15.06 5.54 -8.57
CA PHE A 337 15.75 4.31 -8.18
C PHE A 337 14.78 3.16 -7.95
N ILE A 338 13.69 3.38 -7.21
CA ILE A 338 12.67 2.36 -6.96
C ILE A 338 12.08 1.85 -8.28
N LEU A 339 11.67 2.77 -9.18
CA LEU A 339 11.07 2.39 -10.46
C LEU A 339 12.06 1.63 -11.34
N VAL A 340 13.32 2.08 -11.41
CA VAL A 340 14.38 1.40 -12.17
C VAL A 340 14.69 0.03 -11.58
N PHE A 341 14.79 -0.09 -10.26
CA PHE A 341 15.06 -1.37 -9.59
C PHE A 341 14.00 -2.42 -9.96
N PHE A 342 12.71 -2.08 -9.86
CA PHE A 342 11.63 -2.98 -10.25
C PHE A 342 11.51 -3.19 -11.77
N SER A 343 12.23 -2.40 -12.57
CA SER A 343 12.32 -2.59 -14.03
C SER A 343 13.45 -3.55 -14.43
N LEU A 344 14.31 -3.96 -13.49
CA LEU A 344 15.43 -4.85 -13.79
C LEU A 344 14.92 -6.28 -14.07
N PRO A 345 15.48 -6.96 -15.09
CA PRO A 345 15.12 -8.35 -15.39
C PRO A 345 15.32 -9.28 -14.18
N GLY A 346 14.39 -10.21 -13.98
CA GLY A 346 14.44 -11.19 -12.89
C GLY A 346 13.99 -10.66 -11.52
N ILE A 347 13.73 -9.35 -11.38
CA ILE A 347 13.09 -8.81 -10.18
C ILE A 347 11.59 -9.10 -10.25
N THR A 348 11.07 -9.71 -9.19
CA THR A 348 9.64 -10.03 -9.08
C THR A 348 8.78 -8.77 -9.02
N VAL A 349 7.79 -8.67 -9.92
CA VAL A 349 6.76 -7.61 -9.92
C VAL A 349 5.38 -8.20 -10.18
N TYR A 350 4.39 -7.75 -9.41
CA TYR A 350 3.05 -8.32 -9.40
C TYR A 350 2.06 -7.37 -8.68
N ASP A 351 0.77 -7.63 -8.84
CA ASP A 351 -0.35 -6.92 -8.19
C ASP A 351 -0.31 -5.39 -8.27
N GLY A 352 -0.17 -4.87 -9.49
CA GLY A 352 -0.24 -3.43 -9.75
C GLY A 352 0.97 -2.67 -9.21
N SER A 353 0.72 -1.58 -8.48
CA SER A 353 1.76 -0.65 -7.98
C SER A 353 2.26 -0.95 -6.57
N ARG A 354 1.74 -2.02 -5.95
CA ARG A 354 1.93 -2.36 -4.54
C ARG A 354 3.41 -2.36 -4.10
N LEU A 355 4.31 -2.92 -4.91
CA LEU A 355 5.73 -3.07 -4.53
C LEU A 355 6.51 -1.76 -4.54
N PHE A 356 6.08 -0.79 -5.33
CA PHE A 356 6.72 0.52 -5.46
C PHE A 356 5.86 1.66 -4.90
N LEU A 357 4.82 1.34 -4.14
CA LEU A 357 3.93 2.29 -3.47
C LEU A 357 4.69 3.26 -2.53
N VAL A 358 5.87 2.85 -2.04
CA VAL A 358 6.78 3.68 -1.24
C VAL A 358 7.30 4.92 -1.99
N ALA A 359 7.17 4.97 -3.31
CA ALA A 359 7.48 6.15 -4.11
C ALA A 359 6.43 7.27 -3.97
N ASP A 360 5.16 6.93 -3.72
CA ASP A 360 4.03 7.86 -3.77
C ASP A 360 4.10 8.98 -2.71
N PRO A 361 4.45 8.71 -1.43
CA PRO A 361 4.62 9.79 -0.45
C PRO A 361 5.72 10.77 -0.83
N LEU A 362 6.81 10.29 -1.44
CA LEU A 362 7.91 11.13 -1.91
C LEU A 362 7.48 11.99 -3.09
N TRP A 363 6.72 11.39 -4.02
CA TRP A 363 6.14 12.08 -5.16
C TRP A 363 5.14 13.17 -4.73
N ALA A 364 4.29 12.90 -3.74
CA ALA A 364 3.33 13.85 -3.20
C ALA A 364 3.98 15.13 -2.65
N VAL A 365 5.18 15.04 -2.05
CA VAL A 365 5.94 16.23 -1.64
C VAL A 365 6.34 17.09 -2.84
N LEU A 366 6.74 16.47 -3.96
CA LEU A 366 7.05 17.17 -5.20
C LEU A 366 5.81 17.81 -5.83
N VAL A 367 4.64 17.13 -5.75
CA VAL A 367 3.34 17.71 -6.12
C VAL A 367 3.09 19.00 -5.35
N GLY A 368 3.26 18.99 -4.02
CA GLY A 368 3.08 20.18 -3.19
C GLY A 368 4.05 21.31 -3.56
N ALA A 369 5.32 21.00 -3.83
CA ALA A 369 6.29 21.98 -4.29
C ALA A 369 5.88 22.65 -5.61
N GLY A 370 5.33 21.88 -6.56
CA GLY A 370 4.82 22.41 -7.81
C GLY A 370 3.51 23.18 -7.69
N ALA A 371 2.61 22.75 -6.80
CA ALA A 371 1.37 23.46 -6.50
C ALA A 371 1.65 24.85 -5.90
N GLU A 372 2.59 24.94 -4.95
CA GLU A 372 3.02 26.22 -4.39
C GLU A 372 3.67 27.12 -5.45
N TRP A 373 4.51 26.56 -6.32
CA TRP A 373 5.06 27.33 -7.43
C TRP A 373 3.96 27.85 -8.37
N THR A 374 3.02 27.00 -8.74
CA THR A 374 1.88 27.35 -9.58
C THR A 374 1.06 28.47 -8.93
N PHE A 375 0.72 28.32 -7.65
CA PHE A 375 0.03 29.34 -6.86
C PHE A 375 0.73 30.69 -6.91
N ARG A 376 2.06 30.73 -6.67
CA ARG A 376 2.85 31.97 -6.74
C ARG A 376 2.85 32.60 -8.13
N VAL A 377 2.96 31.80 -9.19
CA VAL A 377 2.91 32.29 -10.58
C VAL A 377 1.55 32.90 -10.88
N LEU A 378 0.45 32.23 -10.49
CA LEU A 378 -0.90 32.75 -10.68
C LEU A 378 -1.13 34.05 -9.91
N ARG A 379 -0.59 34.16 -8.68
CA ARG A 379 -0.68 35.37 -7.84
C ARG A 379 0.01 36.59 -8.46
N LYS A 380 0.90 36.41 -9.45
CA LYS A 380 1.48 37.55 -10.20
C LYS A 380 0.45 38.24 -11.10
N ARG A 381 -0.62 37.55 -11.51
CA ARG A 381 -1.63 38.05 -12.45
C ARG A 381 -3.03 38.16 -11.84
N TRP A 382 -3.35 37.33 -10.85
CA TRP A 382 -4.67 37.25 -10.23
C TRP A 382 -4.58 37.44 -8.71
N SER A 383 -5.71 37.78 -8.09
CA SER A 383 -5.79 37.87 -6.62
C SER A 383 -5.51 36.50 -5.97
N SER A 384 -5.03 36.50 -4.71
CA SER A 384 -4.75 35.26 -3.97
C SER A 384 -5.96 34.32 -3.88
N ARG A 385 -7.19 34.86 -3.80
CA ARG A 385 -8.42 34.06 -3.78
C ARG A 385 -8.64 33.32 -5.10
N VAL A 386 -8.45 34.00 -6.22
CA VAL A 386 -8.60 33.40 -7.56
C VAL A 386 -7.51 32.36 -7.79
N ALA A 387 -6.25 32.68 -7.46
CA ALA A 387 -5.14 31.72 -7.58
C ALA A 387 -5.36 30.47 -6.71
N ALA A 388 -5.84 30.64 -5.47
CA ALA A 388 -6.20 29.53 -4.59
C ALA A 388 -7.38 28.72 -5.15
N GLY A 389 -8.41 29.39 -5.68
CA GLY A 389 -9.55 28.73 -6.34
C GLY A 389 -9.15 27.88 -7.54
N VAL A 390 -8.19 28.34 -8.36
CA VAL A 390 -7.66 27.57 -9.49
C VAL A 390 -6.90 26.33 -9.00
N VAL A 391 -6.01 26.48 -8.01
CA VAL A 391 -5.30 25.33 -7.43
C VAL A 391 -6.29 24.35 -6.80
N ALA A 392 -7.27 24.83 -6.05
CA ALA A 392 -8.31 23.99 -5.48
C ALA A 392 -9.12 23.27 -6.56
N GLY A 393 -9.45 23.94 -7.67
CA GLY A 393 -10.12 23.34 -8.82
C GLY A 393 -9.32 22.20 -9.47
N ILE A 394 -7.99 22.35 -9.58
CA ILE A 394 -7.11 21.28 -10.08
C ILE A 394 -7.24 20.04 -9.18
N PHE A 395 -7.13 20.21 -7.86
CA PHE A 395 -7.25 19.11 -6.91
C PHE A 395 -8.66 18.51 -6.86
N ALA A 396 -9.71 19.34 -6.96
CA ALA A 396 -11.09 18.86 -7.07
C ALA A 396 -11.28 17.98 -8.31
N ALA A 397 -10.67 18.32 -9.45
CA ALA A 397 -10.71 17.45 -10.63
C ALA A 397 -9.94 16.13 -10.41
N GLN A 398 -8.89 16.12 -9.57
CA GLN A 398 -8.14 14.89 -9.27
C GLN A 398 -8.84 13.98 -8.26
N SER A 399 -9.87 14.45 -7.54
CA SER A 399 -10.58 13.61 -6.57
C SER A 399 -11.55 12.61 -7.20
N TYR A 400 -11.85 12.77 -8.49
CA TYR A 400 -12.75 11.90 -9.25
C TYR A 400 -12.44 10.42 -9.04
N GLY A 401 -11.17 10.01 -9.15
CA GLY A 401 -10.79 8.60 -9.02
C GLY A 401 -11.06 8.02 -7.62
N VAL A 402 -10.89 8.81 -6.57
CA VAL A 402 -11.19 8.37 -5.20
C VAL A 402 -12.69 8.20 -4.99
N ILE A 403 -13.50 9.11 -5.54
CA ILE A 403 -14.95 9.13 -5.35
C ILE A 403 -15.63 8.10 -6.26
N ALA A 404 -15.39 8.16 -7.56
CA ALA A 404 -16.10 7.38 -8.57
C ALA A 404 -15.81 5.88 -8.50
N LEU A 405 -14.64 5.49 -7.99
CA LEU A 405 -14.25 4.10 -7.88
C LEU A 405 -14.40 3.53 -6.48
N HIS A 406 -14.84 4.27 -5.47
CA HIS A 406 -15.00 3.71 -4.14
C HIS A 406 -16.01 2.53 -4.14
N PRO A 407 -15.72 1.41 -3.45
CA PRO A 407 -14.49 1.09 -2.73
C PRO A 407 -13.42 0.31 -3.52
N CYS A 408 -13.56 0.21 -4.84
CA CYS A 408 -12.65 -0.47 -5.77
C CYS A 408 -11.56 0.46 -6.35
N GLN A 409 -10.94 1.33 -5.55
CA GLN A 409 -9.93 2.27 -6.09
C GLN A 409 -8.63 1.61 -6.56
N LEU A 410 -8.40 0.32 -6.27
CA LEU A 410 -7.28 -0.45 -6.83
C LEU A 410 -7.43 -0.69 -8.34
N SER A 411 -8.66 -0.61 -8.86
CA SER A 411 -8.99 -0.60 -10.29
C SER A 411 -8.72 0.74 -10.97
N TYR A 412 -8.20 1.76 -10.26
CA TYR A 412 -7.99 3.08 -10.85
C TYR A 412 -6.90 3.09 -11.93
N TYR A 413 -7.24 3.73 -13.05
CA TYR A 413 -6.33 4.21 -14.10
C TYR A 413 -6.71 5.65 -14.45
N ASN A 414 -5.72 6.49 -14.75
CA ASN A 414 -5.92 7.91 -15.01
C ASN A 414 -6.44 8.18 -16.44
N ALA A 415 -6.79 9.43 -16.72
CA ALA A 415 -7.41 9.81 -17.99
C ALA A 415 -6.53 9.56 -19.23
N ALA A 416 -5.21 9.41 -19.10
CA ALA A 416 -4.30 9.13 -20.22
C ALA A 416 -4.42 7.68 -20.68
N MET A 417 -4.83 6.78 -19.78
CA MET A 417 -5.19 5.40 -20.12
C MET A 417 -6.67 5.28 -20.54
N GLY A 418 -7.42 6.39 -20.58
CA GLY A 418 -8.87 6.35 -20.85
C GLY A 418 -9.68 5.80 -19.68
N SER A 419 -9.21 6.01 -18.44
CA SER A 419 -9.82 5.50 -17.20
C SER A 419 -9.79 3.95 -17.11
N LEU A 420 -10.55 3.34 -16.20
CA LEU A 420 -10.67 1.89 -16.08
C LEU A 420 -11.15 1.24 -17.39
N ARG A 421 -12.06 1.88 -18.13
CA ARG A 421 -12.57 1.34 -19.41
C ARG A 421 -11.49 1.26 -20.48
N GLY A 422 -10.67 2.31 -20.62
CA GLY A 422 -9.55 2.28 -21.54
C GLY A 422 -8.46 1.30 -21.10
N ALA A 423 -8.22 1.18 -19.79
CA ALA A 423 -7.29 0.18 -19.25
C ALA A 423 -7.73 -1.25 -19.53
N ASP A 424 -9.04 -1.54 -19.41
CA ASP A 424 -9.63 -2.83 -19.79
C ASP A 424 -9.37 -3.15 -21.26
N GLY A 425 -9.65 -2.20 -22.16
CA GLY A 425 -9.40 -2.32 -23.61
C GLY A 425 -7.92 -2.44 -23.98
N CYS A 426 -7.02 -1.84 -23.19
CA CYS A 426 -5.57 -1.98 -23.31
C CYS A 426 -5.04 -3.30 -22.71
N GLY A 427 -5.91 -4.15 -22.12
CA GLY A 427 -5.50 -5.40 -21.50
C GLY A 427 -4.73 -5.22 -20.20
N MET A 428 -5.12 -4.26 -19.37
CA MET A 428 -4.60 -4.08 -18.01
C MET A 428 -5.38 -4.92 -16.99
N GLU A 429 -4.76 -5.23 -15.85
CA GLU A 429 -5.42 -5.88 -14.73
C GLU A 429 -6.56 -5.01 -14.15
N LEU A 430 -7.68 -5.64 -13.79
CA LEU A 430 -8.91 -4.96 -13.40
C LEU A 430 -9.15 -4.92 -11.89
N SER A 431 -8.75 -5.96 -11.16
CA SER A 431 -9.02 -6.07 -9.72
C SER A 431 -7.81 -6.55 -8.93
N TYR A 432 -7.84 -6.35 -7.63
CA TYR A 432 -6.80 -6.74 -6.69
C TYR A 432 -7.38 -7.72 -5.67
N TRP A 433 -7.03 -9.00 -5.78
CA TRP A 433 -7.24 -10.00 -4.73
C TRP A 433 -8.62 -9.95 -4.05
N ALA A 434 -9.69 -10.01 -4.84
CA ALA A 434 -11.09 -9.99 -4.37
C ALA A 434 -11.57 -8.68 -3.70
N ASP A 435 -10.83 -7.58 -3.83
CA ASP A 435 -11.25 -6.24 -3.34
C ASP A 435 -12.61 -5.78 -3.87
N SER A 436 -13.01 -6.30 -5.02
CA SER A 436 -14.30 -6.03 -5.67
C SER A 436 -15.45 -6.90 -5.17
N ILE A 437 -15.22 -7.89 -4.29
CA ILE A 437 -16.29 -8.58 -3.55
C ILE A 437 -16.72 -7.67 -2.38
N THR A 438 -17.40 -6.58 -2.72
CA THR A 438 -17.85 -5.54 -1.79
C THR A 438 -18.99 -6.02 -0.90
N ARG A 439 -19.21 -5.31 0.22
CA ARG A 439 -20.37 -5.53 1.09
C ARG A 439 -21.69 -5.51 0.33
N ASP A 440 -21.92 -4.51 -0.53
CA ASP A 440 -23.16 -4.35 -1.29
C ASP A 440 -23.43 -5.55 -2.23
N LEU A 441 -22.37 -6.10 -2.85
CA LEU A 441 -22.46 -7.32 -3.65
C LEU A 441 -22.93 -8.52 -2.81
N LEU A 442 -22.34 -8.67 -1.61
CA LEU A 442 -22.70 -9.75 -0.68
C LEU A 442 -24.12 -9.60 -0.14
N GLU A 443 -24.56 -8.39 0.18
CA GLU A 443 -25.94 -8.11 0.62
C GLU A 443 -26.95 -8.40 -0.50
N ALA A 444 -26.66 -7.97 -1.73
CA ALA A 444 -27.50 -8.25 -2.89
C ALA A 444 -27.62 -9.75 -3.16
N ALA A 445 -26.50 -10.50 -3.06
CA ALA A 445 -26.49 -11.94 -3.15
C ALA A 445 -27.32 -12.57 -2.01
N ALA A 446 -27.11 -12.12 -0.77
CA ALA A 446 -27.81 -12.64 0.40
C ALA A 446 -29.34 -12.44 0.38
N ASN A 447 -29.80 -11.41 -0.33
CA ASN A 447 -31.22 -11.10 -0.48
C ASN A 447 -31.92 -11.99 -1.52
N ARG A 448 -31.19 -12.55 -2.48
CA ARG A 448 -31.75 -13.32 -3.60
C ARG A 448 -31.45 -14.82 -3.52
N ILE A 449 -30.31 -15.20 -2.93
CA ILE A 449 -29.89 -16.60 -2.80
C ILE A 449 -30.54 -17.22 -1.55
N PRO A 450 -31.23 -18.38 -1.65
CA PRO A 450 -31.84 -19.05 -0.50
C PRO A 450 -30.83 -19.41 0.59
N ALA A 451 -31.18 -19.21 1.86
CA ALA A 451 -30.32 -19.58 2.99
C ALA A 451 -29.92 -21.08 2.94
N GLY A 452 -28.71 -21.41 3.40
CA GLY A 452 -28.18 -22.78 3.34
C GLY A 452 -27.61 -23.19 1.97
N SER A 453 -27.72 -22.35 0.95
CA SER A 453 -27.16 -22.64 -0.38
C SER A 453 -25.64 -22.73 -0.37
N THR A 454 -25.12 -23.48 -1.35
CA THR A 454 -23.70 -23.49 -1.69
C THR A 454 -23.42 -22.42 -2.75
N ILE A 455 -22.37 -21.64 -2.55
CA ILE A 455 -21.92 -20.60 -3.46
C ILE A 455 -20.46 -20.88 -3.80
N ASP A 456 -20.17 -21.06 -5.08
CA ASP A 456 -18.84 -21.30 -5.59
C ASP A 456 -18.10 -19.96 -5.82
N LEU A 457 -16.79 -19.92 -5.57
CA LEU A 457 -15.96 -18.71 -5.65
C LEU A 457 -14.89 -18.85 -6.74
N ALA A 458 -14.82 -17.87 -7.63
CA ALA A 458 -13.86 -17.80 -8.73
C ALA A 458 -13.16 -16.43 -8.84
N PRO A 459 -11.84 -16.35 -9.09
CA PRO A 459 -10.87 -17.44 -8.91
C PRO A 459 -10.61 -17.77 -7.44
N ARG A 460 -10.14 -19.00 -7.20
CA ARG A 460 -9.43 -19.36 -5.98
C ARG A 460 -7.94 -19.19 -6.18
N LEU A 461 -7.32 -18.36 -5.36
CA LEU A 461 -5.87 -18.08 -5.39
C LEU A 461 -5.10 -18.81 -4.28
N ILE A 462 -5.78 -19.17 -3.18
CA ILE A 462 -5.18 -19.89 -2.04
C ILE A 462 -6.14 -20.96 -1.47
N PRO A 463 -5.64 -22.06 -0.87
CA PRO A 463 -6.48 -23.14 -0.37
C PRO A 463 -7.51 -22.78 0.72
N ALA A 464 -7.37 -21.65 1.42
CA ALA A 464 -8.29 -21.27 2.52
C ALA A 464 -9.20 -20.10 2.18
N GLN A 465 -9.17 -19.59 0.94
CA GLN A 465 -9.83 -18.33 0.56
C GLN A 465 -11.33 -18.32 0.87
N GLU A 466 -12.02 -19.42 0.57
CA GLU A 466 -13.46 -19.57 0.76
C GLU A 466 -13.82 -19.56 2.24
N THR A 467 -13.09 -20.34 3.04
CA THR A 467 -13.28 -20.43 4.49
C THR A 467 -13.04 -19.08 5.14
N GLU A 468 -11.98 -18.38 4.74
CA GLU A 468 -11.66 -17.07 5.30
C GLU A 468 -12.69 -16.02 4.88
N LEU A 469 -13.13 -15.99 3.61
CA LEU A 469 -14.19 -15.08 3.19
C LEU A 469 -15.49 -15.31 3.99
N LEU A 470 -15.86 -16.57 4.22
CA LEU A 470 -17.03 -16.92 5.02
C LEU A 470 -16.88 -16.43 6.48
N LEU A 471 -15.75 -16.74 7.13
CA LEU A 471 -15.45 -16.34 8.51
C LEU A 471 -15.38 -14.82 8.69
N GLN A 472 -14.92 -14.09 7.68
CA GLN A 472 -14.80 -12.64 7.72
C GLN A 472 -16.10 -11.91 7.31
N SER A 473 -17.15 -12.63 6.88
CA SER A 473 -18.42 -12.05 6.44
C SER A 473 -19.60 -12.44 7.34
N PRO A 474 -20.07 -11.53 8.21
CA PRO A 474 -21.35 -11.67 8.89
C PRO A 474 -22.53 -11.88 7.95
N ILE A 475 -22.51 -11.26 6.77
CA ILE A 475 -23.58 -11.39 5.76
C ILE A 475 -23.72 -12.85 5.32
N LEU A 476 -22.62 -13.48 4.94
CA LEU A 476 -22.62 -14.86 4.46
C LEU A 476 -22.90 -15.84 5.61
N THR A 477 -22.29 -15.62 6.78
CA THR A 477 -22.48 -16.46 7.97
C THR A 477 -23.93 -16.46 8.44
N LYS A 478 -24.60 -15.30 8.46
CA LYS A 478 -26.01 -15.17 8.90
C LYS A 478 -26.98 -15.97 8.03
N LYS A 479 -26.66 -16.19 6.76
CA LYS A 479 -27.46 -16.98 5.81
C LYS A 479 -27.09 -18.47 5.81
N ASN A 480 -26.12 -18.88 6.64
CA ASN A 480 -25.62 -20.25 6.72
C ASN A 480 -25.16 -20.78 5.35
N TYR A 481 -24.56 -19.93 4.52
CA TYR A 481 -24.04 -20.34 3.22
C TYR A 481 -22.81 -21.25 3.37
N ARG A 482 -22.60 -22.09 2.36
CA ARG A 482 -21.37 -22.86 2.19
C ARG A 482 -20.60 -22.27 1.03
N LEU A 483 -19.33 -21.94 1.24
CA LEU A 483 -18.46 -21.50 0.16
C LEU A 483 -17.60 -22.67 -0.33
N ARG A 484 -17.45 -22.78 -1.66
CA ARG A 484 -16.59 -23.76 -2.32
C ARG A 484 -15.73 -23.09 -3.38
N ALA A 485 -14.61 -23.72 -3.70
CA ALA A 485 -13.82 -23.35 -4.84
C ALA A 485 -14.60 -23.69 -6.11
N TYR A 486 -14.74 -22.72 -7.02
CA TYR A 486 -15.30 -23.00 -8.33
C TYR A 486 -14.42 -23.98 -9.11
N ASP A 487 -15.05 -25.00 -9.72
CA ASP A 487 -14.40 -25.98 -10.59
C ASP A 487 -15.33 -26.30 -11.76
N ASP A 488 -14.94 -25.93 -12.98
CA ASP A 488 -15.71 -26.21 -14.22
C ASP A 488 -16.05 -27.70 -14.41
N LYS A 489 -15.29 -28.61 -13.78
CA LYS A 489 -15.52 -30.05 -13.86
C LYS A 489 -16.63 -30.54 -12.94
N ALA A 490 -17.10 -29.72 -11.99
CA ALA A 490 -18.16 -30.07 -11.07
C ALA A 490 -19.55 -30.19 -11.76
N GLY A 491 -19.67 -29.78 -13.03
CA GLY A 491 -20.88 -29.96 -13.83
C GLY A 491 -22.10 -29.29 -13.21
N ASN A 492 -23.21 -30.02 -13.11
CA ASN A 492 -24.51 -29.52 -12.63
C ASN A 492 -24.55 -29.20 -11.12
N ASP A 493 -23.47 -29.45 -10.38
CA ASP A 493 -23.42 -29.19 -8.94
C ASP A 493 -23.14 -27.71 -8.60
N ILE A 494 -22.97 -26.85 -9.62
CA ILE A 494 -22.76 -25.41 -9.46
C ILE A 494 -24.03 -24.66 -9.80
N ARG A 495 -24.68 -24.13 -8.76
CA ARG A 495 -25.89 -23.31 -8.92
C ARG A 495 -25.62 -21.82 -8.77
N TYR A 496 -24.76 -21.42 -7.83
CA TYR A 496 -24.45 -20.02 -7.56
C TYR A 496 -22.95 -19.81 -7.60
N VAL A 497 -22.49 -18.77 -8.30
CA VAL A 497 -21.07 -18.44 -8.37
C VAL A 497 -20.84 -16.96 -8.12
N ILE A 498 -19.91 -16.65 -7.20
CA ILE A 498 -19.31 -15.33 -7.05
C ILE A 498 -18.02 -15.31 -7.86
N VAL A 499 -17.92 -14.35 -8.78
CA VAL A 499 -16.71 -14.12 -9.58
C VAL A 499 -16.18 -12.71 -9.38
N TYR A 500 -14.87 -12.57 -9.18
CA TYR A 500 -14.17 -11.28 -9.28
C TYR A 500 -13.18 -11.30 -10.45
N ARG A 501 -13.09 -10.18 -11.17
CA ARG A 501 -12.39 -10.08 -12.45
C ARG A 501 -10.89 -9.86 -12.25
N ARG A 502 -10.18 -10.94 -11.96
CA ARG A 502 -8.70 -10.96 -11.96
C ARG A 502 -8.22 -11.60 -13.26
N LYS A 503 -7.70 -10.79 -14.18
CA LYS A 503 -7.25 -11.24 -15.52
C LYS A 503 -5.98 -12.10 -15.45
N ALA A 504 -5.18 -11.96 -14.40
CA ALA A 504 -4.02 -12.82 -14.18
C ALA A 504 -4.41 -14.30 -13.91
N ASP A 505 -5.64 -14.55 -13.47
CA ASP A 505 -6.15 -15.88 -13.11
C ASP A 505 -7.56 -16.07 -13.71
N PRO A 506 -7.68 -16.08 -15.05
CA PRO A 506 -8.97 -16.02 -15.74
C PRO A 506 -9.71 -17.36 -15.66
N TRP A 507 -11.04 -17.27 -15.64
CA TRP A 507 -11.94 -18.41 -15.82
C TRP A 507 -12.72 -18.24 -17.12
N PRO A 508 -12.31 -18.91 -18.21
CA PRO A 508 -12.92 -18.72 -19.54
C PRO A 508 -14.42 -19.04 -19.58
N SER A 509 -14.89 -19.93 -18.70
CA SER A 509 -16.30 -20.28 -18.52
C SER A 509 -17.15 -19.18 -17.88
N LEU A 510 -16.52 -18.22 -17.21
CA LEU A 510 -17.17 -17.13 -16.48
C LEU A 510 -16.86 -15.75 -17.07
N ASP A 511 -15.97 -15.66 -18.05
CA ASP A 511 -15.59 -14.42 -18.76
C ASP A 511 -15.54 -14.65 -20.28
N PRO A 512 -16.59 -14.32 -21.05
CA PRO A 512 -17.76 -13.49 -20.70
C PRO A 512 -18.77 -14.22 -19.78
N ALA A 513 -19.85 -13.51 -19.38
CA ALA A 513 -20.89 -14.07 -18.51
C ALA A 513 -21.35 -15.47 -18.97
N PRO A 514 -21.54 -16.42 -18.03
CA PRO A 514 -21.80 -17.81 -18.37
C PRO A 514 -23.08 -17.97 -19.19
N GLU A 515 -23.04 -18.78 -20.25
CA GLU A 515 -24.22 -19.08 -21.09
C GLU A 515 -25.32 -19.76 -20.25
N GLY A 516 -26.53 -19.21 -20.31
CA GLY A 516 -27.67 -19.63 -19.48
C GLY A 516 -27.63 -19.12 -18.04
N GLY A 517 -26.60 -18.37 -17.64
CA GLY A 517 -26.49 -17.80 -16.29
C GLY A 517 -27.32 -16.52 -16.13
N THR A 518 -28.12 -16.45 -15.07
CA THR A 518 -28.83 -15.24 -14.67
C THR A 518 -27.95 -14.38 -13.77
N LEU A 519 -27.74 -13.11 -14.13
CA LEU A 519 -27.00 -12.16 -13.29
C LEU A 519 -27.82 -11.76 -12.06
N ILE A 520 -27.34 -12.13 -10.87
CA ILE A 520 -27.97 -11.79 -9.59
C ILE A 520 -27.55 -10.39 -9.16
N ALA A 521 -26.25 -10.09 -9.18
CA ALA A 521 -25.72 -8.79 -8.77
C ALA A 521 -24.34 -8.57 -9.39
N GLU A 522 -23.94 -7.30 -9.55
CA GLU A 522 -22.60 -6.96 -10.02
C GLU A 522 -22.05 -5.71 -9.36
N VAL A 523 -20.72 -5.66 -9.26
CA VAL A 523 -19.96 -4.44 -8.98
C VAL A 523 -19.40 -3.98 -10.31
N ARG A 524 -19.96 -2.88 -10.82
CA ARG A 524 -19.51 -2.22 -12.05
C ARG A 524 -18.96 -0.84 -11.73
N ARG A 525 -17.84 -0.48 -12.35
CA ARG A 525 -17.26 0.86 -12.28
C ARG A 525 -16.84 1.30 -13.68
N GLU A 526 -17.21 2.52 -14.06
CA GLU A 526 -16.90 3.10 -15.38
C GLU A 526 -17.26 2.21 -16.58
N GLY A 527 -18.32 1.40 -16.44
CA GLY A 527 -18.78 0.47 -17.47
C GLY A 527 -18.07 -0.89 -17.48
N VAL A 528 -17.08 -1.12 -16.61
CA VAL A 528 -16.35 -2.40 -16.47
C VAL A 528 -16.87 -3.19 -15.27
N GLN A 529 -17.24 -4.44 -15.48
CA GLN A 529 -17.65 -5.35 -14.41
C GLN A 529 -16.39 -5.78 -13.65
N LEU A 530 -16.34 -5.57 -12.33
CA LEU A 530 -15.22 -5.94 -11.47
C LEU A 530 -15.51 -7.20 -10.66
N ALA A 531 -16.76 -7.41 -10.28
CA ALA A 531 -17.24 -8.64 -9.67
C ALA A 531 -18.71 -8.88 -10.01
N ALA A 532 -19.17 -10.12 -9.93
CA ALA A 532 -20.54 -10.50 -10.20
C ALA A 532 -20.94 -11.75 -9.43
N VAL A 533 -22.23 -11.92 -9.26
CA VAL A 533 -22.86 -13.15 -8.77
C VAL A 533 -23.82 -13.65 -9.83
N TYR A 534 -23.67 -14.91 -10.24
CA TYR A 534 -24.53 -15.56 -11.22
C TYR A 534 -25.29 -16.73 -10.58
N GLU A 535 -26.53 -16.93 -11.00
CA GLU A 535 -27.27 -18.18 -10.86
C GLU A 535 -27.14 -18.94 -12.17
N LEU A 536 -26.60 -20.15 -12.13
CA LEU A 536 -26.47 -21.03 -13.30
C LEU A 536 -27.67 -21.96 -13.35
N GLU A 537 -28.22 -22.17 -14.55
CA GLU A 537 -29.24 -23.20 -14.77
C GLU A 537 -28.63 -24.59 -14.49
N GLU A 538 -29.42 -25.48 -13.87
CA GLU A 538 -29.08 -26.90 -13.81
C GLU A 538 -29.00 -27.42 -15.25
N ARG A 539 -27.79 -27.77 -15.70
CA ARG A 539 -27.55 -28.24 -17.07
C ARG A 539 -28.07 -29.66 -17.34
#